data_AF-A0A538CVS5-F1
#
_entry.id   AF-A0A538CVS5-F1
#
_cell.length_a   1.000
_cell.length_b   1.000
_cell.length_c   1.000
_cell.angle_alpha   90.00
_cell.angle_beta   90.00
_cell.angle_gamma   90.00
#
_symmetry.space_group_name_H-M   'P 1'
#
loop_
_entity.id
_entity.type
_entity.pdbx_description
1 polymer ?
#
loop_
_entity_poly.entity_id
_entity_poly.type
_entity_poly.pdbx_seq_one_letter_code
_entity_poly.pdbx_strand_id
1 'polypeptide(L)'
;MDRLRLRRRGARAGARRAGEAAGAAPLLLEEREVGARLPAAGRGRAGFLGVQRLSHSRRPVAGTAVLGRLTWLVAQVTGAVDETPRVRTLLLEADGWPGHRAGQHLDVRLTAEDGYQAERSYSIASAPGEPLAITIERLEDGEVSPYLVDEARDGDTFEVRGPIGGYFVWEDDGRPVFLVGGGSGVVPLMSMIRSSSESTPIR
;
A
#
# COMPACT_ATOMS: atom_id res chain seq x y z
N MET A 1 -24.17 60.51 -25.75
CA MET A 1 -25.57 60.32 -25.34
C MET A 1 -26.11 59.13 -26.11
N ASP A 2 -26.35 57.97 -25.48
CA ASP A 2 -27.71 57.45 -25.24
C ASP A 2 -27.66 56.14 -24.44
N ARG A 3 -28.76 55.86 -23.76
CA ARG A 3 -28.90 55.12 -22.50
C ARG A 3 -29.16 53.62 -22.64
N LEU A 4 -28.79 52.92 -21.56
CA LEU A 4 -29.32 51.67 -21.00
C LEU A 4 -30.66 51.16 -21.58
N ARG A 5 -30.74 49.84 -21.84
CA ARG A 5 -31.84 48.99 -21.32
C ARG A 5 -31.36 47.58 -20.96
N LEU A 6 -31.37 47.30 -19.65
CA LEU A 6 -31.49 45.95 -19.09
C LEU A 6 -32.82 45.30 -19.49
N ARG A 7 -32.82 44.00 -19.78
CA ARG A 7 -33.92 43.09 -19.42
C ARG A 7 -33.39 41.75 -18.91
N ARG A 8 -33.75 41.45 -17.65
CA ARG A 8 -33.64 40.14 -16.98
C ARG A 8 -34.86 39.26 -17.29
N ARG A 9 -34.60 37.95 -17.36
CA ARG A 9 -35.40 36.74 -16.97
C ARG A 9 -35.22 35.72 -18.09
N GLY A 10 -34.86 34.46 -17.87
CA GLY A 10 -34.71 33.65 -16.67
C GLY A 10 -34.98 32.21 -17.11
N ALA A 11 -34.02 31.31 -16.96
CA ALA A 11 -34.24 29.88 -17.15
C ALA A 11 -33.45 29.15 -16.07
N ARG A 12 -34.18 28.58 -15.12
CA ARG A 12 -33.69 27.54 -14.22
C ARG A 12 -33.39 26.32 -15.08
N ALA A 13 -32.12 25.90 -15.12
CA ALA A 13 -31.74 24.57 -15.58
C ALA A 13 -31.23 23.81 -14.36
N GLY A 14 -31.96 22.75 -14.00
CA GLY A 14 -31.78 22.00 -12.77
C GLY A 14 -30.38 21.39 -12.65
N ALA A 15 -29.87 21.44 -11.42
CA ALA A 15 -28.79 20.60 -10.97
C ALA A 15 -29.16 19.13 -11.26
N ARG A 16 -28.45 18.51 -12.21
CA ARG A 16 -28.46 17.06 -12.34
C ARG A 16 -27.54 16.54 -11.25
N ARG A 17 -28.14 15.86 -10.26
CA ARG A 17 -27.42 15.05 -9.29
C ARG A 17 -26.47 14.13 -10.06
N ALA A 18 -25.18 14.19 -9.72
CA ALA A 18 -24.26 13.12 -10.06
C ALA A 18 -24.86 11.84 -9.47
N GLY A 19 -25.20 10.89 -10.33
CA GLY A 19 -25.50 9.52 -9.90
C GLY A 19 -24.27 8.97 -9.19
N GLU A 20 -24.50 8.17 -8.15
CA GLU A 20 -23.48 7.39 -7.46
C GLU A 20 -22.51 6.79 -8.49
N ALA A 21 -21.29 7.31 -8.50
CA ALA A 21 -20.18 6.60 -9.09
C ALA A 21 -20.00 5.36 -8.22
N ALA A 22 -20.49 4.23 -8.73
CA ALA A 22 -20.21 2.91 -8.18
C ALA A 22 -18.72 2.85 -7.87
N GLY A 23 -18.38 2.68 -6.59
CA GLY A 23 -17.01 2.64 -6.12
C GLY A 23 -16.23 1.66 -6.97
N ALA A 24 -15.16 2.13 -7.59
CA ALA A 24 -14.20 1.25 -8.24
C ALA A 24 -13.79 0.19 -7.20
N ALA A 25 -13.96 -1.08 -7.55
CA ALA A 25 -13.57 -2.18 -6.69
C ALA A 25 -12.09 -1.98 -6.28
N PRO A 26 -11.74 -2.15 -5.00
CA PRO A 26 -10.35 -2.10 -4.60
C PRO A 26 -9.57 -3.08 -5.49
N LEU A 27 -8.42 -2.65 -5.99
CA LEU A 27 -7.48 -3.56 -6.63
C LEU A 27 -7.23 -4.69 -5.63
N LEU A 28 -7.68 -5.89 -5.99
CA LEU A 28 -7.58 -7.08 -5.15
C LEU A 28 -6.11 -7.25 -4.74
N LEU A 29 -5.79 -6.92 -3.49
CA LEU A 29 -4.59 -7.42 -2.86
C LEU A 29 -4.74 -8.94 -2.88
N GLU A 30 -3.89 -9.62 -3.64
CA GLU A 30 -3.93 -11.08 -3.65
C GLU A 30 -3.53 -11.61 -2.28
N GLU A 31 -4.46 -12.33 -1.68
CA GLU A 31 -4.31 -12.97 -0.40
C GLU A 31 -3.69 -14.36 -0.62
N ARG A 32 -2.42 -14.54 -0.26
CA ARG A 32 -1.75 -15.85 -0.35
C ARG A 32 -1.62 -16.51 1.02
N GLU A 33 -2.14 -17.73 1.13
CA GLU A 33 -1.91 -18.65 2.24
C GLU A 33 -0.69 -19.54 1.96
N VAL A 34 0.20 -19.68 2.95
CA VAL A 34 1.33 -20.60 2.88
C VAL A 34 1.27 -21.51 4.12
N GLY A 35 1.08 -22.81 3.90
CA GLY A 35 0.90 -23.78 4.99
C GLY A 35 2.09 -23.88 5.95
N ALA A 36 1.84 -24.39 7.15
CA ALA A 36 2.79 -24.40 8.26
C ALA A 36 4.16 -25.04 7.92
N ARG A 37 5.24 -24.34 8.28
CA ARG A 37 6.62 -24.88 8.36
C ARG A 37 7.12 -24.76 9.80
N LEU A 38 7.81 -25.80 10.28
CA LEU A 38 8.37 -25.89 11.64
C LEU A 38 9.45 -24.80 11.87
N PRO A 39 9.50 -24.13 13.05
CA PRO A 39 10.33 -22.95 13.23
C PRO A 39 11.78 -23.24 13.65
N ALA A 40 12.71 -22.39 13.20
CA ALA A 40 14.03 -22.21 13.77
C ALA A 40 13.99 -21.04 14.79
N ALA A 41 14.61 -21.21 15.95
CA ALA A 41 14.45 -20.33 17.11
C ALA A 41 15.33 -19.06 17.05
N GLY A 42 14.71 -17.89 17.23
CA GLY A 42 15.38 -16.60 17.47
C GLY A 42 14.42 -15.66 18.20
N ARG A 43 14.84 -15.12 19.36
CA ARG A 43 13.99 -14.34 20.28
C ARG A 43 13.91 -12.86 19.87
N GLY A 44 12.88 -12.51 19.12
CA GLY A 44 12.22 -11.21 19.11
C GLY A 44 10.74 -11.45 19.41
N ARG A 45 9.99 -10.47 19.94
CA ARG A 45 8.54 -10.60 20.09
C ARG A 45 7.93 -10.60 18.69
N ALA A 46 7.80 -11.78 18.10
CA ALA A 46 7.05 -11.97 16.87
C ALA A 46 5.59 -11.56 17.13
N GLY A 47 5.04 -10.72 16.27
CA GLY A 47 3.63 -10.37 16.33
C GLY A 47 2.78 -11.59 16.04
N PHE A 48 2.25 -12.22 17.08
CA PHE A 48 1.46 -13.45 16.98
C PHE A 48 -0.01 -13.12 16.75
N LEU A 49 -0.60 -13.64 15.67
CA LEU A 49 -2.04 -13.56 15.44
C LEU A 49 -2.80 -14.39 16.48
N GLY A 50 -3.76 -13.75 17.16
CA GLY A 50 -4.72 -14.42 18.04
C GLY A 50 -5.66 -15.36 17.29
N VAL A 51 -5.98 -16.49 17.93
CA VAL A 51 -6.76 -17.63 17.42
C VAL A 51 -8.12 -17.27 16.82
N GLN A 52 -8.26 -17.32 15.49
CA GLN A 52 -9.49 -17.78 14.79
C GLN A 52 -9.12 -18.52 13.49
N ARG A 53 -9.77 -19.68 13.30
CA ARG A 53 -9.48 -20.70 12.28
C ARG A 53 -10.09 -20.29 10.93
N LEU A 54 -9.31 -20.32 9.84
CA LEU A 54 -9.75 -19.85 8.52
C LEU A 54 -9.75 -20.93 7.43
N SER A 55 -10.60 -20.69 6.43
CA SER A 55 -11.07 -21.64 5.41
C SER A 55 -10.37 -21.40 4.06
N HIS A 56 -10.12 -22.49 3.34
CA HIS A 56 -9.21 -22.57 2.21
C HIS A 56 -9.84 -22.13 0.87
N SER A 57 -9.06 -21.42 0.03
CA SER A 57 -9.19 -21.51 -1.44
C SER A 57 -7.91 -21.05 -2.16
N ARG A 58 -7.39 -21.88 -3.08
CA ARG A 58 -6.13 -21.70 -3.83
C ARG A 58 -6.41 -21.43 -5.31
N ARG A 59 -5.68 -20.48 -5.96
CA ARG A 59 -5.16 -20.59 -7.35
C ARG A 59 -3.94 -19.65 -7.57
N PRO A 60 -2.89 -20.05 -8.33
CA PRO A 60 -1.74 -19.19 -8.63
C PRO A 60 -1.69 -18.73 -10.11
N VAL A 61 -1.09 -17.56 -10.38
CA VAL A 61 -0.59 -17.18 -11.72
C VAL A 61 0.87 -16.71 -11.61
N ALA A 62 1.73 -17.26 -12.48
CA ALA A 62 3.17 -17.00 -12.52
C ALA A 62 3.51 -15.84 -13.47
N GLY A 63 4.47 -15.01 -13.09
CA GLY A 63 5.01 -13.93 -13.93
C GLY A 63 6.38 -13.43 -13.45
N THR A 64 7.41 -13.84 -14.18
CA THR A 64 8.86 -13.67 -14.01
C THR A 64 9.33 -12.24 -13.67
N ALA A 65 9.93 -12.05 -12.48
CA ALA A 65 10.78 -10.91 -12.14
C ALA A 65 12.24 -11.37 -11.97
N VAL A 66 13.18 -10.49 -12.29
CA VAL A 66 14.64 -10.69 -12.20
C VAL A 66 15.02 -11.05 -10.75
N LEU A 67 15.18 -12.35 -10.49
CA LEU A 67 15.43 -12.88 -9.15
C LEU A 67 16.93 -12.96 -8.86
N GLY A 68 17.49 -11.91 -8.26
CA GLY A 68 18.24 -12.21 -7.03
C GLY A 68 17.28 -12.96 -6.10
N ARG A 69 17.69 -14.04 -5.42
CA ARG A 69 16.78 -14.76 -4.51
C ARG A 69 16.25 -13.76 -3.48
N LEU A 70 15.00 -13.32 -3.66
CA LEU A 70 14.34 -12.45 -2.71
C LEU A 70 14.18 -13.24 -1.41
N THR A 71 14.97 -12.87 -0.41
CA THR A 71 14.93 -13.46 0.93
C THR A 71 13.92 -12.71 1.79
N TRP A 72 13.33 -13.43 2.74
CA TRP A 72 12.55 -12.81 3.80
C TRP A 72 13.51 -12.14 4.78
N LEU A 73 13.24 -10.89 5.11
CA LEU A 73 13.95 -10.10 6.11
C LEU A 73 13.00 -9.86 7.29
N VAL A 74 13.54 -9.82 8.50
CA VAL A 74 12.76 -9.36 9.65
C VAL A 74 12.76 -7.84 9.62
N ALA A 75 11.57 -7.24 9.57
CA ALA A 75 11.36 -5.81 9.71
C ALA A 75 10.82 -5.49 11.10
N GLN A 76 11.30 -4.41 11.70
CA GLN A 76 10.77 -3.81 12.91
C GLN A 76 9.95 -2.56 12.56
N VAL A 77 8.80 -2.39 13.20
CA VAL A 77 8.04 -1.14 13.16
C VAL A 77 8.75 -0.11 14.03
N THR A 78 9.15 1.02 13.45
CA THR A 78 9.85 2.10 14.17
C THR A 78 9.01 3.35 14.37
N GLY A 79 7.83 3.39 13.75
CA GLY A 79 6.85 4.43 13.91
C GLY A 79 5.59 4.14 13.12
N ALA A 80 4.53 4.90 13.42
CA ALA A 80 3.29 4.84 12.66
C ALA A 80 2.62 6.21 12.58
N VAL A 81 1.89 6.43 11.49
CA VAL A 81 1.05 7.61 11.26
C VAL A 81 -0.34 7.14 10.86
N ASP A 82 -1.35 7.55 11.63
CA ASP A 82 -2.75 7.32 11.28
C ASP A 82 -3.17 8.37 10.24
N GLU A 83 -3.29 7.96 8.98
CA GLU A 83 -3.69 8.84 7.86
C GLU A 83 -5.19 9.10 7.90
N THR A 84 -5.96 8.05 8.20
CA THR A 84 -7.42 8.07 8.39
C THR A 84 -7.81 6.96 9.36
N PRO A 85 -9.08 6.89 9.84
CA PRO A 85 -9.53 5.78 10.69
C PRO A 85 -9.40 4.37 10.06
N ARG A 86 -9.19 4.27 8.75
CA ARG A 86 -9.01 3.00 8.02
C ARG A 86 -7.66 2.91 7.31
N VAL A 87 -6.78 3.90 7.44
CA VAL A 87 -5.51 3.94 6.70
C VAL A 87 -4.39 4.33 7.63
N ARG A 88 -3.33 3.53 7.66
CA ARG A 88 -2.18 3.75 8.52
C ARG A 88 -0.89 3.56 7.74
N THR A 89 0.06 4.47 7.94
CA THR A 89 1.42 4.34 7.42
C THR A 89 2.32 3.80 8.51
N LEU A 90 3.04 2.71 8.24
CA LEU A 90 4.04 2.13 9.13
C LEU A 90 5.43 2.45 8.60
N LEU A 91 6.32 2.94 9.48
CA LEU A 91 7.75 3.09 9.22
C LEU A 91 8.45 1.80 9.66
N LEU A 92 9.33 1.29 8.81
CA LEU A 92 9.96 0.00 8.97
C LEU A 92 11.49 0.14 8.89
N GLU A 93 12.18 -0.63 9.73
CA GLU A 93 13.60 -0.91 9.60
C GLU A 93 13.80 -2.40 9.39
N ALA A 94 14.55 -2.77 8.34
CA ALA A 94 14.87 -4.16 8.05
C ALA A 94 16.34 -4.27 7.68
N ASP A 95 17.09 -5.01 8.49
CA ASP A 95 18.52 -5.25 8.24
C ASP A 95 18.71 -5.92 6.88
N GLY A 96 19.56 -5.32 6.04
CA GLY A 96 19.81 -5.81 4.69
C GLY A 96 18.76 -5.43 3.64
N TRP A 97 17.84 -4.49 3.93
CA TRP A 97 16.97 -3.91 2.91
C TRP A 97 17.81 -3.26 1.80
N PRO A 98 17.66 -3.69 0.53
CA PRO A 98 18.53 -3.23 -0.55
C PRO A 98 18.16 -1.83 -1.08
N GLY A 99 17.19 -1.14 -0.47
CA GLY A 99 16.54 0.04 -1.02
C GLY A 99 15.43 -0.32 -2.01
N HIS A 100 14.79 0.69 -2.57
CA HIS A 100 13.68 0.54 -3.53
C HIS A 100 13.65 1.69 -4.53
N ARG A 101 12.82 1.51 -5.56
CA ARG A 101 12.49 2.52 -6.56
C ARG A 101 11.02 2.92 -6.43
N ALA A 102 10.70 4.16 -6.83
CA ALA A 102 9.34 4.69 -6.71
C ALA A 102 8.35 3.83 -7.52
N GLY A 103 7.26 3.43 -6.88
CA GLY A 103 6.24 2.54 -7.46
C GLY A 103 6.46 1.04 -7.23
N GLN A 104 7.53 0.63 -6.55
CA GLN A 104 7.69 -0.75 -6.08
C GLN A 104 6.82 -1.05 -4.85
N HIS A 105 6.64 -2.34 -4.59
CA HIS A 105 5.96 -2.87 -3.40
C HIS A 105 6.85 -3.87 -2.68
N LEU A 106 6.40 -4.34 -1.52
CA LEU A 106 6.98 -5.46 -0.80
C LEU A 106 5.87 -6.41 -0.35
N ASP A 107 6.21 -7.66 -0.11
CA ASP A 107 5.33 -8.60 0.57
C ASP A 107 5.57 -8.53 2.07
N VAL A 108 4.50 -8.50 2.86
CA VAL A 108 4.51 -8.72 4.30
C VAL A 108 4.02 -10.14 4.56
N ARG A 109 4.71 -10.87 5.44
CA ARG A 109 4.28 -12.15 5.97
C ARG A 109 4.10 -12.07 7.49
N LEU A 110 2.91 -12.47 7.93
CA LEU A 110 2.61 -12.69 9.33
C LEU A 110 2.54 -14.19 9.60
N THR A 111 3.06 -14.63 10.74
CA THR A 111 3.04 -16.04 11.17
C THR A 111 2.34 -16.14 12.53
N ALA A 112 1.26 -16.91 12.60
CA ALA A 112 0.53 -17.19 13.84
C ALA A 112 1.28 -18.20 14.72
N GLU A 113 0.87 -18.34 15.99
CA GLU A 113 1.50 -19.27 16.94
C GLU A 113 1.40 -20.74 16.50
N ASP A 114 0.32 -21.08 15.79
CA ASP A 114 0.09 -22.42 15.23
C ASP A 114 0.87 -22.67 13.92
N GLY A 115 1.64 -21.68 13.47
CA GLY A 115 2.46 -21.74 12.26
C GLY A 115 1.71 -21.38 10.98
N TYR A 116 0.44 -20.97 11.04
CA TYR A 116 -0.27 -20.43 9.88
C TYR A 116 0.41 -19.16 9.36
N GLN A 117 0.57 -19.03 8.04
CA GLN A 117 1.18 -17.85 7.42
C GLN A 117 0.25 -17.19 6.40
N ALA A 118 0.09 -15.87 6.55
CA ALA A 118 -0.61 -15.01 5.61
C ALA A 118 0.38 -14.03 4.98
N GLU A 119 0.36 -13.91 3.64
CA GLU A 119 1.23 -13.01 2.87
C GLU A 119 0.43 -12.00 2.06
N ARG A 120 0.76 -10.70 2.13
CA ARG A 120 0.13 -9.64 1.33
C ARG A 120 1.14 -8.66 0.78
N SER A 121 0.89 -8.15 -0.43
CA SER A 121 1.72 -7.13 -1.06
C SER A 121 1.24 -5.72 -0.71
N TYR A 122 2.14 -4.86 -0.23
CA TYR A 122 1.89 -3.45 0.04
C TYR A 122 2.82 -2.55 -0.75
N SER A 123 2.27 -1.51 -1.38
CA SER A 123 3.08 -0.50 -2.05
C SER A 123 3.98 0.22 -1.06
N ILE A 124 5.23 0.47 -1.47
CA ILE A 124 6.15 1.27 -0.68
C ILE A 124 5.72 2.72 -0.83
N ALA A 125 5.45 3.36 0.30
CA ALA A 125 4.98 4.74 0.37
C ALA A 125 6.16 5.71 0.25
N SER A 126 7.29 5.46 0.91
CA SER A 126 8.39 6.41 0.94
C SER A 126 9.10 6.57 -0.41
N ALA A 127 9.75 7.72 -0.61
CA ALA A 127 10.60 7.92 -1.79
C ALA A 127 11.88 7.06 -1.70
N PRO A 128 12.51 6.73 -2.84
CA PRO A 128 13.84 6.12 -2.83
C PRO A 128 14.84 6.93 -2.00
N GLY A 129 15.53 6.28 -1.06
CA GLY A 129 16.51 6.92 -0.18
C GLY A 129 15.95 7.46 1.14
N GLU A 130 14.62 7.46 1.32
CA GLU A 130 13.98 7.72 2.61
C GLU A 130 13.83 6.43 3.43
N PRO A 131 13.59 6.53 4.76
CA PRO A 131 13.22 5.37 5.59
C PRO A 131 12.07 4.57 4.96
N LEU A 132 12.13 3.24 5.05
CA LEU A 132 11.13 2.38 4.44
C LEU A 132 9.77 2.62 5.10
N ALA A 133 8.75 2.93 4.30
CA ALA A 133 7.39 3.10 4.79
C ALA A 133 6.39 2.39 3.88
N ILE A 134 5.36 1.80 4.46
CA ILE A 134 4.20 1.24 3.74
C ILE A 134 2.92 1.87 4.26
N THR A 135 1.98 2.16 3.37
CA THR A 135 0.66 2.67 3.74
C THR A 135 -0.37 1.57 3.50
N ILE A 136 -1.09 1.21 4.56
CA ILE A 136 -2.04 0.09 4.58
C ILE A 136 -3.45 0.64 4.70
N GLU A 137 -4.32 0.21 3.80
CA GLU A 137 -5.77 0.37 3.93
C GLU A 137 -6.35 -0.87 4.63
N ARG A 138 -7.12 -0.65 5.69
CA ARG A 138 -7.80 -1.68 6.47
C ARG A 138 -8.95 -2.25 5.66
N LEU A 139 -8.90 -3.55 5.40
CA LEU A 139 -9.99 -4.29 4.78
C LEU A 139 -10.72 -5.08 5.87
N GLU A 140 -12.04 -4.94 5.95
CA GLU A 140 -12.86 -5.53 7.03
C GLU A 140 -12.69 -7.04 7.13
N ASP A 141 -12.56 -7.72 5.99
CA ASP A 141 -12.40 -9.17 5.89
C ASP A 141 -10.94 -9.63 5.64
N GLY A 142 -9.96 -8.73 5.79
CA GLY A 142 -8.56 -9.06 5.54
C GLY A 142 -7.88 -9.74 6.73
N GLU A 143 -6.94 -10.65 6.49
CA GLU A 143 -6.18 -11.30 7.58
C GLU A 143 -4.98 -10.45 8.05
N VAL A 144 -4.38 -9.70 7.13
CA VAL A 144 -3.12 -8.96 7.39
C VAL A 144 -3.38 -7.48 7.67
N SER A 145 -4.26 -6.82 6.90
CA SER A 145 -4.44 -5.37 7.04
C SER A 145 -5.08 -4.94 8.37
N PRO A 146 -6.04 -5.66 8.99
CA PRO A 146 -6.52 -5.30 10.32
C PRO A 146 -5.43 -5.39 11.38
N TYR A 147 -4.58 -6.42 11.33
CA TYR A 147 -3.48 -6.54 12.27
C TYR A 147 -2.50 -5.36 12.14
N LEU A 148 -2.07 -5.05 10.91
CA LEU A 148 -1.11 -3.97 10.67
C LEU A 148 -1.69 -2.58 11.02
N VAL A 149 -2.99 -2.36 10.80
CA VAL A 149 -3.63 -1.07 11.08
C VAL A 149 -4.00 -0.95 12.55
N ASP A 150 -4.70 -1.93 13.10
CA ASP A 150 -5.32 -1.82 14.43
C ASP A 150 -4.34 -2.17 15.55
N GLU A 151 -3.46 -3.16 15.34
CA GLU A 151 -2.69 -3.81 16.42
C GLU A 151 -1.20 -3.50 16.40
N ALA A 152 -0.55 -3.40 15.24
CA ALA A 152 0.90 -3.21 15.16
C ALA A 152 1.39 -1.95 15.90
N ARG A 153 2.43 -2.10 16.71
CA ARG A 153 3.06 -1.04 17.51
C ARG A 153 4.55 -0.93 17.25
N ASP A 154 5.13 0.19 17.63
CA ASP A 154 6.57 0.41 17.58
C ASP A 154 7.30 -0.69 18.38
N GLY A 155 8.35 -1.24 17.78
CA GLY A 155 9.12 -2.37 18.29
C GLY A 155 8.62 -3.74 17.83
N ASP A 156 7.39 -3.86 17.32
CA ASP A 156 6.87 -5.12 16.78
C ASP A 156 7.66 -5.54 15.53
N THR A 157 7.73 -6.86 15.31
CA THR A 157 8.47 -7.43 14.18
C THR A 157 7.63 -8.38 13.35
N PHE A 158 7.84 -8.35 12.05
CA PHE A 158 7.27 -9.29 11.07
C PHE A 158 8.20 -9.46 9.88
N GLU A 159 7.89 -10.40 8.99
CA GLU A 159 8.76 -10.68 7.84
C GLU A 159 8.34 -9.88 6.62
N VAL A 160 9.31 -9.35 5.88
CA VAL A 160 9.10 -8.65 4.60
C VAL A 160 9.96 -9.24 3.51
N ARG A 161 9.49 -9.17 2.26
CA ARG A 161 10.26 -9.58 1.08
C ARG A 161 10.09 -8.55 -0.03
N GLY A 162 11.21 -8.06 -0.56
CA GLY A 162 11.21 -7.12 -1.66
C GLY A 162 12.57 -6.43 -1.83
N PRO A 163 12.59 -5.33 -2.59
CA PRO A 163 11.45 -4.76 -3.32
C PRO A 163 11.00 -5.64 -4.49
N ILE A 164 9.71 -5.61 -4.79
CA ILE A 164 9.06 -6.34 -5.88
C ILE A 164 8.44 -5.34 -6.85
N GLY A 165 8.53 -5.65 -8.15
CA GLY A 165 7.95 -4.86 -9.22
C GLY A 165 8.92 -4.63 -10.39
N GLY A 166 8.47 -3.84 -11.35
CA GLY A 166 9.24 -3.46 -12.54
C GLY A 166 8.38 -2.67 -13.53
N TYR A 167 7.13 -3.12 -13.75
CA TYR A 167 6.20 -2.49 -14.69
C TYR A 167 5.58 -1.18 -14.18
N PHE A 168 5.51 -1.00 -12.86
CA PHE A 168 4.92 0.18 -12.22
C PHE A 168 5.99 1.10 -11.60
N VAL A 169 7.25 0.89 -11.97
CA VAL A 169 8.35 1.72 -11.47
C VAL A 169 8.49 2.96 -12.32
N TRP A 170 8.56 4.12 -11.69
CA TRP A 170 8.81 5.38 -12.37
C TRP A 170 10.27 5.79 -12.26
N GLU A 171 10.84 6.24 -13.37
CA GLU A 171 12.11 6.97 -13.44
C GLU A 171 11.78 8.39 -13.87
N ASP A 172 12.12 9.37 -13.04
CA ASP A 172 11.96 10.78 -13.36
C ASP A 172 12.94 11.17 -14.47
N ASP A 173 12.41 11.48 -15.65
CA ASP A 173 13.17 11.99 -16.79
C ASP A 173 12.80 13.45 -17.14
N GLY A 174 12.14 14.15 -16.20
CA GLY A 174 11.77 15.55 -16.33
C GLY A 174 10.56 15.80 -17.25
N ARG A 175 9.92 14.76 -17.80
CA ARG A 175 8.72 14.92 -18.63
C ARG A 175 7.46 15.05 -17.77
N PRO A 176 6.46 15.84 -18.20
CA PRO A 176 5.18 15.91 -17.50
C PRO A 176 4.53 14.54 -17.37
N VAL A 177 4.06 14.21 -16.16
CA VAL A 177 3.35 12.96 -15.85
C VAL A 177 1.93 13.22 -15.41
N PHE A 178 1.01 12.32 -15.76
CA PHE A 178 -0.37 12.32 -15.28
C PHE A 178 -0.62 11.06 -14.46
N LEU A 179 -0.76 11.22 -13.14
CA LEU A 179 -0.94 10.14 -12.18
C LEU A 179 -2.41 10.05 -11.77
N VAL A 180 -3.00 8.86 -11.87
CA VAL A 180 -4.40 8.61 -11.52
C VAL A 180 -4.47 7.42 -10.58
N GLY A 181 -5.08 7.61 -9.41
CA GLY A 181 -5.25 6.57 -8.41
C GLY A 181 -6.46 6.82 -7.51
N GLY A 182 -6.86 5.79 -6.78
CA GLY A 182 -7.93 5.82 -5.80
C GLY A 182 -7.73 4.73 -4.75
N GLY A 183 -8.27 4.94 -3.55
CA GLY A 183 -8.01 4.08 -2.38
C GLY A 183 -6.52 3.90 -2.12
N SER A 184 -6.10 2.73 -1.64
CA SER A 184 -4.69 2.33 -1.51
C SER A 184 -3.87 2.40 -2.80
N GLY A 185 -4.49 2.47 -3.99
CA GLY A 185 -3.80 2.69 -5.26
C GLY A 185 -3.09 4.05 -5.38
N VAL A 186 -3.37 4.99 -4.47
CA VAL A 186 -2.66 6.28 -4.40
C VAL A 186 -1.24 6.16 -3.85
N VAL A 187 -0.96 5.12 -3.04
CA VAL A 187 0.31 4.95 -2.32
C VAL A 187 1.54 4.94 -3.24
N PRO A 188 1.60 4.12 -4.31
CA PRO A 188 2.76 4.13 -5.18
C PRO A 188 2.89 5.46 -5.95
N LEU A 189 1.78 6.15 -6.23
CA LEU A 189 1.80 7.47 -6.87
C LEU A 189 2.41 8.54 -5.95
N MET A 190 2.14 8.45 -4.65
CA MET A 190 2.75 9.35 -3.67
C MET A 190 4.26 9.10 -3.54
N SER A 191 4.72 7.84 -3.63
CA SER A 191 6.15 7.52 -3.72
C SER A 191 6.78 8.16 -4.97
N MET A 192 6.11 8.11 -6.12
CA MET A 192 6.54 8.79 -7.35
C MET A 192 6.61 10.31 -7.15
N ILE A 193 5.56 10.94 -6.65
CA ILE A 193 5.51 12.40 -6.43
C ILE A 193 6.65 12.85 -5.50
N ARG A 194 6.88 12.14 -4.39
CA ARG A 194 7.98 12.46 -3.47
C ARG A 194 9.37 12.23 -4.08
N SER A 195 9.49 11.28 -5.01
CA SER A 195 10.73 11.02 -5.74
C SER A 195 11.01 12.05 -6.84
N SER A 196 10.01 12.83 -7.27
CA SER A 196 10.17 13.83 -8.32
C SER A 196 11.02 14.99 -7.83
N SER A 197 12.03 15.35 -8.62
CA SER A 197 12.96 16.45 -8.33
C SER A 197 12.29 17.83 -8.44
N GLU A 198 11.19 17.89 -9.19
CA GLU A 198 10.42 19.09 -9.45
C GLU A 198 8.93 18.78 -9.31
N SER A 199 8.35 19.05 -8.13
CA SER A 199 6.89 19.20 -8.01
C SER A 199 6.45 20.49 -8.72
N THR A 200 6.56 20.52 -10.05
CA THR A 200 6.00 21.59 -10.88
C THR A 200 4.57 21.20 -11.25
N PRO A 201 3.54 21.80 -10.65
CA PRO A 201 2.17 21.45 -10.97
C PRO A 201 1.85 21.84 -12.43
N ILE A 202 1.15 20.94 -13.11
CA ILE A 202 0.60 21.18 -14.44
C ILE A 202 -0.46 22.28 -14.31
N ARG A 203 -0.26 23.41 -14.98
CA ARG A 203 -1.11 24.60 -14.91
C ARG A 203 -2.20 24.58 -15.98
#